data_AF-A0A1C7M0N2-F1
#
_entry.id   AF-A0A1C7M0N2-F1
#
_cell.length_a   1.000
_cell.length_b   1.000
_cell.length_c   1.000
_cell.angle_alpha   90.00
_cell.angle_beta   90.00
_cell.angle_gamma   90.00
#
_symmetry.space_group_name_H-M   'P 1'
#
loop_
_entity.id
_entity.type
_entity.pdbx_description
1 polymer ?
#
loop_
_entity_poly.entity_id
_entity_poly.type
_entity_poly.pdbx_seq_one_letter_code
_entity_poly.pdbx_strand_id
1 'polypeptide(L)'
;MVDPYVSRRDAQASYRPYNSLMSEGLKRARAPFRLRNALTGVLLTTFTVGVWAYSIGAVKQDVFDDVDEEARVLAGSGLKSLEDRAAEKKATEQTPPAGR
;
A
#
# COMPACT_ATOMS: atom_id res chain seq x y z
N MET A 1 51.78 -31.80 -18.55
CA MET A 1 50.43 -31.76 -19.15
C MET A 1 49.46 -31.42 -18.04
N VAL A 2 48.69 -30.33 -18.18
CA VAL A 2 47.58 -30.03 -17.26
C VAL A 2 46.46 -31.00 -17.59
N ASP A 3 46.03 -31.79 -16.62
CA ASP A 3 44.95 -32.76 -16.80
C ASP A 3 43.63 -31.99 -17.07
N PRO A 4 42.97 -32.20 -18.22
CA PRO A 4 41.75 -31.47 -18.58
C PRO A 4 40.52 -31.91 -17.79
N TYR A 5 40.64 -32.94 -16.93
CA TYR A 5 39.51 -33.51 -16.21
C TYR A 5 39.44 -33.05 -14.75
N VAL A 6 38.22 -32.79 -14.30
CA VAL A 6 37.92 -32.53 -12.88
C VAL A 6 38.15 -33.81 -12.08
N SER A 7 38.78 -33.67 -10.91
CA SER A 7 39.05 -34.81 -10.03
C SER A 7 37.73 -35.50 -9.62
N ARG A 8 37.73 -36.83 -9.49
CA ARG A 8 36.51 -37.58 -9.08
C ARG A 8 35.94 -37.07 -7.76
N ARG A 9 36.81 -36.62 -6.85
CA ARG A 9 36.41 -36.11 -5.53
C ARG A 9 35.65 -34.79 -5.65
N ASP A 10 36.13 -33.88 -6.50
CA ASP A 10 35.47 -32.59 -6.73
C ASP A 10 34.13 -32.78 -7.46
N ALA A 11 34.08 -33.72 -8.41
CA ALA A 11 32.84 -34.09 -9.09
C ALA A 11 31.78 -34.63 -8.11
N GLN A 12 32.17 -35.51 -7.18
CA GLN A 12 31.26 -36.03 -6.14
C GLN A 12 30.79 -34.94 -5.17
N ALA A 13 31.68 -34.02 -4.77
CA ALA A 13 31.34 -32.90 -3.89
C ALA A 13 30.36 -31.91 -4.55
N SER A 14 30.42 -31.72 -5.87
CA SER A 14 29.56 -30.79 -6.61
C SER A 14 28.08 -31.18 -6.66
N TYR A 15 27.78 -32.48 -6.53
CA TYR A 15 26.42 -33.01 -6.64
C TYR A 15 25.57 -32.72 -5.39
N ARG A 16 26.18 -32.80 -4.20
CA ARG A 16 25.53 -32.53 -2.92
C ARG A 16 26.40 -31.58 -2.10
N PRO A 17 26.38 -30.27 -2.42
CA PRO A 17 27.11 -29.31 -1.61
C PRO A 17 26.59 -29.36 -0.16
N TYR A 18 27.44 -28.97 0.77
CA TYR A 18 27.05 -28.76 2.17
C TYR A 18 25.88 -27.75 2.22
N ASN A 19 25.18 -27.66 3.35
CA ASN A 19 24.16 -26.63 3.62
C ASN A 19 23.03 -26.41 2.58
N SER A 20 22.60 -27.45 1.83
CA SER A 20 21.48 -27.38 0.88
C SER A 20 21.62 -26.30 -0.20
N LEU A 21 22.85 -25.85 -0.47
CA LEU A 21 23.11 -24.91 -1.55
C LEU A 21 22.79 -25.57 -2.91
N MET A 22 22.48 -24.76 -3.92
CA MET A 22 22.23 -25.31 -5.26
C MET A 22 23.51 -25.91 -5.84
N SER A 23 23.44 -27.15 -6.29
CA SER A 23 24.51 -27.79 -7.06
C SER A 23 24.74 -27.08 -8.40
N GLU A 24 25.94 -27.20 -8.96
CA GLU A 24 26.31 -26.57 -10.24
C GLU A 24 25.41 -27.02 -11.39
N GLY A 25 24.97 -28.30 -11.38
CA GLY A 25 24.00 -28.82 -12.34
C GLY A 25 22.64 -28.10 -12.26
N LEU A 26 22.14 -27.85 -11.05
CA LEU A 26 20.88 -27.16 -10.83
C LEU A 26 20.96 -25.67 -11.20
N LYS A 27 22.11 -25.02 -10.96
CA LYS A 27 22.35 -23.63 -11.39
C LYS A 27 22.30 -23.50 -12.91
N ARG A 28 22.92 -24.43 -13.65
CA ARG A 28 22.88 -24.47 -15.12
C ARG A 28 21.48 -24.70 -15.66
N ALA A 29 20.70 -25.61 -15.05
CA ALA A 29 19.32 -25.86 -15.45
C ALA A 29 18.42 -24.62 -15.28
N ARG A 30 18.71 -23.77 -14.29
CA ARG A 30 17.97 -22.53 -14.02
C ARG A 30 18.46 -21.33 -14.82
N ALA A 31 19.67 -21.37 -15.38
CA ALA A 31 20.27 -20.29 -16.16
C ALA A 31 19.33 -19.72 -17.26
N PRO A 32 18.65 -20.52 -18.11
CA PRO A 32 17.79 -19.98 -19.16
C PRO A 32 16.53 -19.29 -18.63
N PHE A 33 16.06 -19.65 -17.43
CA PHE A 33 14.86 -19.07 -16.84
C PHE A 33 15.13 -17.80 -16.04
N ARG A 34 16.38 -17.51 -15.67
CA ARG A 34 16.72 -16.28 -14.92
C ARG A 34 16.32 -15.04 -15.68
N LEU A 35 16.67 -14.97 -16.96
CA LEU A 35 16.37 -13.81 -17.80
C LEU A 35 14.87 -13.65 -18.03
N ARG A 36 14.18 -14.75 -18.33
CA ARG A 36 12.73 -14.76 -18.56
C ARG A 36 11.96 -14.34 -17.31
N ASN A 37 12.30 -14.93 -16.16
CA ASN A 37 11.67 -14.61 -14.89
C ASN A 37 11.98 -13.19 -14.43
N ALA A 38 13.20 -12.70 -14.65
CA ALA A 38 13.55 -11.31 -14.35
C ALA A 38 12.73 -10.33 -15.21
N LEU A 39 12.61 -10.59 -16.51
CA LEU A 39 11.83 -9.76 -17.41
C LEU A 39 10.34 -9.76 -17.03
N THR A 40 9.77 -10.92 -16.72
CA THR A 40 8.39 -11.02 -16.21
C THR A 40 8.24 -10.26 -14.88
N GLY A 41 9.18 -10.40 -13.95
CA GLY A 41 9.16 -9.69 -12.68
C GLY A 41 9.22 -8.17 -12.85
N VAL A 42 10.06 -7.68 -13.76
CA VAL A 42 10.15 -6.25 -14.10
C VAL A 42 8.85 -5.75 -14.70
N LEU A 43 8.25 -6.49 -15.63
CA LEU A 43 6.96 -6.14 -16.23
C LEU A 43 5.86 -6.01 -15.18
N LEU A 44 5.72 -7.01 -14.31
CA LEU A 44 4.73 -7.01 -13.25
C LEU A 44 4.96 -5.85 -12.28
N THR A 45 6.19 -5.65 -11.84
CA THR A 45 6.54 -4.55 -10.92
C THR A 45 6.24 -3.19 -11.53
N THR A 46 6.63 -2.99 -12.79
CA THR A 46 6.39 -1.72 -13.52
C THR A 46 4.90 -1.47 -13.69
N PHE A 47 4.12 -2.50 -14.03
CA PHE A 47 2.68 -2.40 -14.14
C PHE A 47 2.04 -2.00 -12.81
N THR A 48 2.36 -2.70 -11.72
CA THR A 48 1.79 -2.44 -10.40
C THR A 48 2.16 -1.05 -9.88
N VAL A 49 3.43 -0.65 -9.99
CA VAL A 49 3.88 0.68 -9.59
C VAL A 49 3.22 1.77 -10.45
N GLY A 50 3.05 1.52 -11.75
CA GLY A 50 2.36 2.43 -12.66
C GLY A 50 0.91 2.65 -12.26
N VAL A 51 0.16 1.58 -11.96
CA VAL A 51 -1.22 1.69 -11.46
C VAL A 51 -1.24 2.45 -10.13
N TRP A 52 -0.38 2.10 -9.18
CA TRP A 52 -0.31 2.78 -7.88
C TRP A 52 0.00 4.28 -8.00
N ALA A 53 0.99 4.64 -8.81
CA ALA A 53 1.36 6.04 -9.03
C ALA A 53 0.23 6.80 -9.75
N TYR A 54 -0.40 6.17 -10.75
CA TYR A 54 -1.58 6.73 -11.41
C TYR A 54 -2.72 6.93 -10.42
N SER A 55 -3.00 5.98 -9.53
CA SER A 55 -4.06 6.11 -8.52
C SER A 55 -3.86 7.33 -7.62
N ILE A 56 -2.62 7.65 -7.22
CA ILE A 56 -2.34 8.86 -6.43
C ILE A 56 -2.62 10.14 -7.23
N GLY A 57 -2.22 10.20 -8.51
CA GLY A 57 -2.37 11.39 -9.34
C GLY A 57 -3.74 11.57 -9.98
N ALA A 58 -4.46 10.48 -10.24
CA ALA A 58 -5.80 10.47 -10.79
C ALA A 58 -6.84 10.87 -9.73
N VAL A 59 -6.57 10.56 -8.46
CA VAL A 59 -7.26 11.17 -7.32
C VAL A 59 -6.63 12.55 -7.07
N LYS A 60 -6.64 13.41 -8.10
CA LYS A 60 -6.66 14.85 -7.86
C LYS A 60 -8.02 15.11 -7.24
N GLN A 61 -8.01 15.20 -5.92
CA GLN A 61 -9.09 15.72 -5.11
C GLN A 61 -9.67 16.92 -5.86
N ASP A 62 -10.96 16.85 -6.21
CA ASP A 62 -11.70 18.01 -6.70
C ASP A 62 -11.32 19.22 -5.85
N VAL A 63 -11.04 20.35 -6.49
CA VAL A 63 -10.77 21.58 -5.76
C VAL A 63 -12.08 21.92 -5.04
N PHE A 64 -12.09 21.76 -3.72
CA PHE A 64 -13.25 21.97 -2.85
C PHE A 64 -13.59 23.46 -2.71
N ASP A 65 -13.54 24.21 -3.80
CA ASP A 65 -13.88 25.63 -3.84
C ASP A 65 -15.35 25.85 -3.42
N ASP A 66 -16.21 24.85 -3.64
CA ASP A 66 -17.62 24.82 -3.26
C ASP A 66 -17.86 24.62 -1.75
N VAL A 67 -17.04 23.78 -1.10
CA VAL A 67 -17.11 23.54 0.36
C VAL A 67 -16.70 24.79 1.14
N ASP A 68 -15.71 25.54 0.65
CA ASP A 68 -15.26 26.78 1.29
C ASP A 68 -16.31 27.90 1.21
N GLU A 69 -17.07 27.97 0.12
CA GLU A 69 -18.10 28.98 -0.07
C GLU A 69 -19.36 28.67 0.78
N GLU A 70 -19.81 27.41 0.83
CA GLU A 70 -20.87 26.98 1.76
C GLU A 70 -20.45 27.15 3.23
N ALA A 71 -19.21 26.82 3.59
CA ALA A 71 -18.71 27.00 4.96
C ALA A 71 -18.64 28.48 5.36
N ARG A 72 -18.26 29.38 4.44
CA ARG A 72 -18.28 30.83 4.65
C ARG A 72 -19.71 31.38 4.79
N VAL A 73 -20.65 30.88 3.99
CA VAL A 73 -22.07 31.25 4.08
C VAL A 73 -22.68 30.72 5.39
N LEU A 74 -22.32 29.51 5.83
CA LEU A 74 -22.71 28.95 7.13
C LEU A 74 -22.12 29.75 8.31
N ALA A 75 -20.85 30.14 8.23
CA ALA A 75 -20.19 30.97 9.24
C ALA A 75 -20.79 32.39 9.31
N GLY A 76 -21.21 32.94 8.17
CA GLY A 76 -21.92 34.23 8.09
C GLY A 76 -23.38 34.17 8.53
N SER A 77 -23.99 32.97 8.56
CA SER A 77 -25.39 32.75 8.93
C SER A 77 -25.56 32.07 10.29
N GLY A 78 -24.87 32.57 11.31
CA GLY A 78 -25.29 32.49 12.72
C GLY A 78 -26.00 31.20 13.16
N LEU A 79 -25.42 30.04 12.89
CA LEU A 79 -25.96 28.77 13.38
C LEU A 79 -25.72 28.69 14.89
N LYS A 80 -26.80 28.83 15.66
CA LYS A 80 -26.85 28.44 17.06
C LYS A 80 -26.20 27.06 17.21
N SER A 81 -25.14 27.01 18.00
CA SER A 81 -24.36 25.81 18.26
C SER A 81 -25.28 24.72 18.81
N LEU A 82 -24.96 23.46 18.57
CA LEU A 82 -25.66 22.34 19.22
C LEU A 82 -25.62 22.46 20.75
N GLU A 83 -24.64 23.19 21.28
CA GLU A 83 -24.53 23.60 22.68
C GLU A 83 -25.66 24.54 23.11
N ASP A 84 -26.05 25.50 22.24
CA ASP A 84 -27.18 26.41 22.51
C ASP A 84 -28.51 25.65 22.54
N ARG A 85 -28.70 24.69 21.63
CA ARG A 85 -29.89 23.81 21.64
C ARG A 85 -29.90 22.87 22.84
N ALA A 86 -28.74 22.40 23.29
CA ALA A 86 -28.64 21.60 24.50
C ALA A 86 -28.91 22.43 25.76
N ALA A 87 -28.48 23.69 25.79
CA ALA A 87 -28.76 24.63 26.87
C ALA A 87 -30.26 24.99 26.94
N GLU A 88 -30.91 25.28 25.81
CA GLU A 88 -32.36 25.54 25.74
C GLU A 88 -33.18 24.32 26.21
N LYS A 89 -32.76 23.10 25.85
CA LYS A 89 -33.40 21.86 26.34
C LYS A 89 -33.25 21.69 27.84
N LYS A 90 -32.04 21.90 28.39
CA LYS A 90 -31.83 21.85 29.85
C LYS A 90 -32.62 22.92 30.60
N ALA A 91 -32.74 24.13 30.05
CA ALA A 91 -33.53 25.21 30.64
C ALA A 91 -35.05 24.89 30.63
N THR A 92 -35.53 24.25 29.55
CA THR A 92 -36.93 23.81 29.44
C THR A 92 -37.22 22.65 30.39
N GLU A 93 -36.28 21.72 30.55
CA GLU A 93 -36.41 20.55 31.42
C GLU A 93 -36.28 20.91 32.92
N GLN A 94 -35.59 22.00 33.25
CA GLN A 94 -35.47 22.52 34.62
C GLN A 94 -36.66 23.37 35.08
N THR A 95 -37.59 23.74 34.19
CA THR A 95 -38.82 24.45 34.59
C THR A 95 -39.88 23.41 34.99
N PRO A 96 -40.23 23.27 36.28
CA PRO A 96 -41.27 22.33 36.68
C PRO A 96 -42.61 22.80 36.10
N PRO A 97 -43.49 21.89 35.64
CA PRO A 97 -44.81 22.30 35.19
C PRO A 97 -45.54 22.98 36.35
N ALA A 98 -45.89 24.26 36.17
CA ALA A 98 -46.80 24.96 37.05
C ALA A 98 -48.16 24.24 36.98
N GLY A 99 -48.37 23.35 37.95
CA GLY A 99 -49.56 22.53 38.04
C GLY A 99 -50.73 23.32 38.64
N ARG A 100 -51.85 23.28 37.90
CA ARG A 100 -53.23 23.67 38.24
C ARG A 100 -53.52 25.14 38.54
#